data_AF-A0A7J8NVG7-F1
#
_entry.id   AF-A0A7J8NVG7-F1
#
_cell.length_a   1.000
_cell.length_b   1.000
_cell.length_c   1.000
_cell.angle_alpha   90.00
_cell.angle_beta   90.00
_cell.angle_gamma   90.00
#
_symmetry.space_group_name_H-M   'P 1'
#
loop_
_entity.id
_entity.type
_entity.pdbx_description
1 polymer ?
#
loop_
_entity_poly.entity_id
_entity_poly.type
_entity_poly.pdbx_seq_one_letter_code
_entity_poly.pdbx_strand_id
1 'polypeptide(L)'
;DGYGVRQNVAKGRRFLVQANARELATVLSSAAASNNFTRSWLTWSPHPIPHPNHRHQAVPGCPLLSDFGCNVPAPEAHPSSKFLAEWFGARGGIPGPGLRLCSHVGCGRPETRKHEFRRCSVCGAVNYCSRACQALDWKLRHKAECAPVERWLDEEGDGGEGN
;
A
#
# COMPACT_ATOMS: atom_id res chain seq x y z
N ASP A 1 17.23 14.07 -2.59
CA ASP A 1 16.30 15.11 -2.10
C ASP A 1 16.75 16.55 -2.40
N GLY A 2 17.80 16.77 -3.21
CA GLY A 2 17.93 17.96 -4.07
C GLY A 2 18.28 19.31 -3.42
N TYR A 3 18.13 19.46 -2.10
CA TYR A 3 18.32 20.76 -1.42
C TYR A 3 19.51 20.81 -0.44
N GLY A 4 20.37 19.78 -0.40
CA GLY A 4 21.63 19.80 0.37
C GLY A 4 21.49 19.88 1.90
N VAL A 5 20.27 19.90 2.45
CA VAL A 5 20.03 19.92 3.89
C VAL A 5 20.03 18.50 4.44
N ARG A 6 20.88 18.22 5.43
CA ARG A 6 20.89 16.94 6.14
C ARG A 6 19.58 16.77 6.91
N GLN A 7 18.75 15.83 6.48
CA GLN A 7 17.51 15.48 7.19
C GLN A 7 17.83 14.78 8.51
N ASN A 8 17.38 15.34 9.63
CA ASN A 8 17.43 14.66 10.92
C ASN A 8 16.12 13.90 11.16
N VAL A 9 16.07 12.66 10.65
CA VAL A 9 14.89 11.79 10.71
C VAL A 9 14.44 11.55 12.15
N ALA A 10 15.38 11.36 13.09
CA ALA A 10 15.05 11.12 14.50
C ALA A 10 14.35 12.33 15.14
N LYS A 11 14.85 13.55 14.89
CA LYS A 11 14.23 14.79 15.38
C LYS A 11 12.86 15.03 14.74
N GLY A 12 12.72 14.76 13.44
CA GLY A 12 11.44 14.81 12.74
C GLY A 12 10.39 13.88 13.34
N ARG A 13 10.77 12.62 13.62
CA ARG A 13 9.91 11.65 14.30
C ARG A 13 9.46 12.14 15.68
N ARG A 14 10.39 12.67 16.50
CA ARG A 14 10.06 13.21 17.83
C ARG A 14 9.02 14.32 17.75
N PHE A 15 9.16 15.26 16.83
CA PHE A 15 8.19 16.35 16.66
C PHE A 15 6.82 15.84 16.24
N LEU A 16 6.76 14.86 15.34
CA LEU A 16 5.49 14.25 14.92
C LEU A 16 4.75 13.60 16.10
N VAL A 17 5.46 12.84 16.94
CA VAL A 17 4.88 12.23 18.14
C VAL A 17 4.38 13.27 19.12
N GLN A 18 5.17 14.31 19.37
CA GLN A 18 4.77 15.40 20.27
C GLN A 18 3.56 16.16 19.76
N ALA A 19 3.45 16.40 18.45
CA ALA A 19 2.29 17.04 17.84
C ALA A 19 1.04 16.17 18.00
N ASN A 20 1.11 14.89 17.61
CA ASN A 20 -0.01 13.96 17.73
C ASN A 20 -0.49 13.80 19.18
N ALA A 21 0.43 13.75 20.15
CA ALA A 21 0.10 13.68 21.57
C ALA A 21 -0.65 14.93 22.07
N ARG A 22 -0.26 16.11 21.59
CA ARG A 22 -0.96 17.38 21.90
C ARG A 22 -2.36 17.39 21.30
N GLU A 23 -2.50 16.99 20.03
CA GLU A 23 -3.81 16.90 19.36
C GLU A 23 -4.75 15.94 20.09
N LEU A 24 -4.27 14.75 20.46
CA LEU A 24 -5.05 13.79 21.25
C LEU A 24 -5.46 14.36 22.61
N ALA A 25 -4.55 15.02 23.32
CA ALA A 25 -4.86 15.64 24.60
C ALA A 25 -5.94 16.73 24.47
N THR A 26 -5.91 17.52 23.39
CA THR A 26 -6.96 18.51 23.09
C THR A 26 -8.30 17.83 22.85
N VAL A 27 -8.36 16.80 22.02
CA VAL A 27 -9.60 16.04 21.75
C VAL A 27 -10.18 15.44 23.03
N LEU A 28 -9.34 14.82 23.87
CA LEU A 28 -9.77 14.23 25.13
C LEU A 28 -10.28 15.29 26.12
N SER A 29 -9.63 16.46 26.18
CA SER A 29 -10.05 17.57 27.03
C SER A 29 -11.42 18.13 26.58
N SER A 30 -11.64 18.27 25.27
CA SER A 30 -12.92 18.69 24.70
C SER A 30 -14.03 17.66 24.91
N ALA A 31 -13.71 16.36 24.79
CA ALA A 31 -14.66 15.28 25.05
C ALA A 31 -15.06 15.20 26.53
N ALA A 32 -14.10 15.37 27.44
CA ALA A 32 -14.36 15.44 28.87
C ALA A 32 -15.23 16.65 29.25
N ALA A 33 -15.03 17.80 28.61
CA ALA A 33 -15.85 18.99 28.80
C ALA A 33 -17.30 18.84 28.25
N SER A 34 -17.51 17.94 27.28
CA SER A 34 -18.81 17.75 26.62
C SER A 34 -19.65 16.62 27.19
N ASN A 35 -19.18 15.90 28.23
CA ASN A 35 -19.83 14.72 28.84
C ASN A 35 -20.23 13.61 27.84
N ASN A 36 -19.65 13.62 26.63
CA ASN A 36 -19.89 12.63 25.60
C ASN A 36 -19.09 11.36 25.90
N PHE A 37 -19.76 10.21 25.87
CA PHE A 37 -19.20 8.90 26.24
C PHE A 37 -17.90 8.61 25.45
N THR A 38 -16.75 8.81 26.12
CA THR A 38 -15.38 8.62 25.60
C THR A 38 -15.07 7.17 25.24
N ARG A 39 -15.93 6.20 25.59
CA ARG A 39 -15.74 4.77 25.31
C ARG A 39 -15.73 4.42 23.82
N SER A 40 -16.34 5.23 22.95
CA SER A 40 -16.43 4.93 21.52
C SER A 40 -15.15 5.28 20.74
N TRP A 41 -14.37 6.25 21.22
CA TRP A 41 -13.21 6.81 20.49
C TRP A 41 -11.87 6.16 20.84
N LEU A 42 -11.81 5.40 21.94
CA LEU A 42 -10.59 4.76 22.46
C LEU A 42 -10.70 3.23 22.45
N THR A 43 -11.36 2.62 21.46
CA THR A 43 -11.26 1.17 21.21
C THR A 43 -9.89 0.79 20.64
N TRP A 44 -8.82 1.28 21.26
CA TRP A 44 -7.51 0.66 21.15
C TRP A 44 -7.53 -0.57 22.05
N SER A 45 -8.01 -1.69 21.50
CA SER A 45 -7.92 -2.99 22.16
C SER A 45 -6.46 -3.46 22.10
N PRO A 46 -5.71 -3.54 23.21
CA PRO A 46 -4.36 -4.07 23.22
C PRO A 46 -4.36 -5.60 23.39
N HIS A 47 -5.50 -6.26 23.14
CA HIS A 47 -5.61 -7.69 23.32
C HIS A 47 -4.87 -8.42 22.19
N PRO A 48 -3.85 -9.25 22.50
CA PRO A 48 -3.38 -10.22 21.54
C PRO A 48 -4.54 -11.20 21.29
N ILE A 49 -5.16 -11.10 20.12
CA ILE A 49 -6.06 -12.13 19.64
C ILE A 49 -5.22 -13.42 19.56
N PRO A 50 -5.57 -14.50 20.27
CA PRO A 50 -4.88 -15.77 20.09
C PRO A 50 -5.27 -16.29 18.70
N HIS A 51 -4.45 -16.01 17.69
CA HIS A 51 -4.62 -16.62 16.38
C HIS A 51 -4.26 -18.11 16.49
N PRO A 52 -5.17 -19.04 16.15
CA PRO A 52 -4.81 -20.43 15.94
C PRO A 52 -4.00 -20.51 14.64
N ASN A 53 -2.75 -20.97 14.74
CA ASN A 53 -1.90 -21.50 13.68
C ASN A 53 -2.26 -21.13 12.23
N HIS A 54 -1.88 -19.93 11.80
CA HIS A 54 -1.50 -19.71 10.41
C HIS A 54 -0.14 -19.03 10.37
N ARG A 55 0.86 -19.78 9.90
CA ARG A 55 2.22 -19.31 9.61
C ARG A 55 2.17 -18.22 8.54
N HIS A 56 1.94 -16.98 8.95
CA HIS A 56 2.19 -15.79 8.14
C HIS A 56 3.56 -15.23 8.54
N GLN A 57 4.49 -15.22 7.59
CA GLN A 57 5.78 -14.55 7.73
C GLN A 57 5.56 -13.12 8.22
N ALA A 58 6.31 -12.73 9.25
CA ALA A 58 6.27 -11.41 9.85
C ALA A 58 6.49 -10.33 8.78
N VAL A 59 5.40 -9.70 8.34
CA VAL A 59 5.48 -8.46 7.57
C VAL A 59 5.99 -7.39 8.54
N PRO A 60 7.08 -6.68 8.23
CA PRO A 60 7.63 -5.69 9.14
C PRO A 60 6.67 -4.51 9.22
N GLY A 61 5.95 -4.43 10.36
CA GLY A 61 5.10 -3.30 10.71
C GLY A 61 5.86 -1.99 10.54
N CYS A 62 5.15 -0.96 10.10
CA CYS A 62 5.73 0.36 9.84
C CYS A 62 6.26 0.94 11.17
N PRO A 63 7.59 1.03 11.37
CA PRO A 63 8.17 1.36 12.66
C PRO A 63 8.26 2.89 12.79
N LEU A 64 7.14 3.58 12.67
CA LEU A 64 7.09 5.02 12.97
C LEU A 64 7.27 5.28 14.47
N LEU A 65 6.93 4.30 15.32
CA LEU A 65 6.92 4.40 16.77
C LEU A 65 7.61 3.22 17.49
N SER A 66 8.40 2.41 16.78
CA SER A 66 9.05 1.23 17.39
C SER A 66 9.96 1.58 18.57
N ASP A 67 10.57 2.77 18.53
CA ASP A 67 11.42 3.31 19.62
C ASP A 67 10.62 3.67 20.89
N PHE A 68 9.29 3.70 20.81
CA PHE A 68 8.36 4.04 21.89
C PHE A 68 7.45 2.86 22.30
N GLY A 69 7.72 1.65 21.81
CA GLY A 69 6.96 0.44 22.16
C GLY A 69 5.57 0.33 21.53
N CYS A 70 5.16 1.28 20.69
CA CYS A 70 3.88 1.25 19.98
C CYS A 70 4.08 0.67 18.58
N ASN A 71 3.81 -0.62 18.39
CA ASN A 71 3.69 -1.16 17.04
C ASN A 71 2.35 -0.73 16.45
N VAL A 72 2.38 0.15 15.44
CA VAL A 72 1.20 0.38 14.60
C VAL A 72 1.05 -0.88 13.74
N PRO A 73 -0.07 -1.62 13.84
CA PRO A 73 -0.31 -2.76 12.97
C PRO A 73 -0.13 -2.34 11.51
N ALA A 74 0.40 -3.23 10.67
CA ALA A 74 0.42 -2.97 9.25
C ALA A 74 -1.03 -2.62 8.82
N PRO A 75 -1.26 -1.53 8.08
CA PRO A 75 -2.61 -1.16 7.66
C PRO A 75 -3.26 -2.36 6.98
N GLU A 76 -4.35 -2.86 7.55
CA GLU A 76 -5.11 -3.93 6.93
C GLU A 76 -5.59 -3.46 5.56
N ALA A 77 -5.54 -4.35 4.57
CA ALA A 77 -6.03 -4.02 3.25
C ALA A 77 -7.51 -3.61 3.35
N HIS A 78 -7.87 -2.48 2.72
CA HIS A 78 -9.25 -2.01 2.72
C HIS A 78 -10.18 -3.14 2.26
N PRO A 79 -11.34 -3.39 2.92
CA PRO A 79 -12.21 -4.52 2.61
C PRO A 79 -12.56 -4.63 1.12
N SER A 80 -12.79 -3.49 0.46
CA SER A 80 -13.05 -3.45 -0.99
C SER A 80 -11.85 -3.88 -1.83
N SER A 81 -10.63 -3.54 -1.43
CA SER A 81 -9.41 -3.96 -2.14
C SER A 81 -9.21 -5.47 -1.99
N LYS A 82 -9.46 -6.01 -0.80
CA LYS A 82 -9.44 -7.46 -0.54
C LYS A 82 -10.47 -8.18 -1.41
N PHE A 83 -11.73 -7.70 -1.40
CA PHE A 83 -12.79 -8.25 -2.23
C PHE A 83 -12.41 -8.25 -3.72
N LEU A 84 -11.90 -7.14 -4.26
CA LEU A 84 -11.54 -7.05 -5.67
C LEU A 84 -10.40 -8.01 -6.03
N ALA A 85 -9.37 -8.10 -5.17
CA ALA A 85 -8.25 -9.01 -5.38
C ALA A 85 -8.72 -10.48 -5.41
N GLU A 86 -9.56 -10.87 -4.46
CA GLU A 86 -10.13 -12.22 -4.38
C GLU A 86 -11.09 -12.51 -5.55
N TRP A 87 -11.98 -11.57 -5.87
CA TRP A 87 -12.98 -11.70 -6.93
C TRP A 87 -12.33 -11.96 -8.29
N PHE A 88 -11.32 -11.16 -8.65
CA PHE A 88 -10.61 -11.38 -9.92
C PHE A 88 -9.66 -12.58 -9.84
N GLY A 89 -9.03 -12.84 -8.69
CA GLY A 89 -8.21 -14.03 -8.48
C GLY A 89 -8.99 -15.33 -8.75
N ALA A 90 -10.23 -15.42 -8.26
CA ALA A 90 -11.12 -16.55 -8.49
C ALA A 90 -11.57 -16.72 -9.97
N ARG A 91 -11.40 -15.67 -10.80
CA ARG A 91 -11.82 -15.63 -12.21
C ARG A 91 -10.63 -15.63 -13.17
N GLY A 92 -9.47 -16.13 -12.73
CA GLY A 92 -8.26 -16.22 -13.55
C GLY A 92 -7.54 -14.89 -13.75
N GLY A 93 -7.90 -13.83 -13.01
CA GLY A 93 -7.20 -12.55 -13.02
C GLY A 93 -7.49 -11.67 -14.23
N ILE A 94 -8.52 -11.96 -15.02
CA ILE A 94 -8.84 -11.25 -16.26
C ILE A 94 -9.99 -10.27 -16.00
N PRO A 95 -9.73 -8.95 -15.96
CA PRO A 95 -10.79 -7.96 -15.77
C PRO A 95 -11.58 -7.64 -17.06
N GLY A 96 -11.03 -7.99 -18.22
CA GLY A 96 -11.66 -7.83 -19.53
C GLY A 96 -10.62 -7.88 -20.66
N PRO A 97 -11.06 -7.89 -21.94
CA PRO A 97 -10.15 -7.97 -23.08
C PRO A 97 -9.14 -6.81 -23.11
N GLY A 98 -7.85 -7.14 -22.95
CA GLY A 98 -6.76 -6.16 -22.95
C GLY A 98 -6.69 -5.25 -21.72
N LEU A 99 -7.51 -5.49 -20.69
CA LEU A 99 -7.47 -4.78 -19.42
C LEU A 99 -6.62 -5.55 -18.41
N ARG A 100 -5.90 -4.83 -17.57
CA ARG A 100 -4.94 -5.40 -16.60
C ARG A 100 -5.38 -5.14 -15.16
N LEU A 101 -4.93 -5.99 -14.24
CA LEU A 101 -4.99 -5.71 -12.81
C LEU A 101 -3.72 -4.99 -12.35
N CYS A 102 -3.83 -4.23 -11.27
CA CYS A 102 -2.65 -3.70 -10.58
C CYS A 102 -1.81 -4.86 -10.06
N SER A 103 -0.51 -4.86 -10.34
CA SER A 103 0.42 -5.92 -9.94
C SER A 103 0.67 -5.98 -8.42
N HIS A 104 0.31 -4.93 -7.68
CA HIS A 104 0.31 -5.02 -6.22
C HIS A 104 -0.84 -5.93 -5.76
N VAL A 105 -0.50 -7.10 -5.22
CA VAL A 105 -1.44 -8.15 -4.84
C VAL A 105 -2.54 -7.71 -3.86
N GLY A 106 -2.27 -6.71 -3.01
CA GLY A 106 -3.26 -6.16 -2.07
C GLY A 106 -4.20 -5.11 -2.66
N CYS A 107 -4.02 -4.72 -3.93
CA CYS A 107 -4.81 -3.66 -4.56
C CYS A 107 -6.10 -4.18 -5.19
N GLY A 108 -6.00 -5.21 -6.03
CA GLY A 108 -7.13 -5.80 -6.76
C GLY A 108 -7.77 -4.90 -7.84
N ARG A 109 -7.30 -3.66 -8.02
CA ARG A 109 -7.92 -2.69 -8.93
C ARG A 109 -7.72 -3.09 -10.40
N PRO A 110 -8.79 -3.20 -11.20
CA PRO A 110 -8.70 -3.36 -12.65
C PRO A 110 -8.53 -2.02 -13.35
N GLU A 111 -7.91 -2.05 -14.53
CA GLU A 111 -7.95 -0.94 -15.48
C GLU A 111 -9.40 -0.68 -15.91
N THR A 112 -9.75 0.60 -16.03
CA THR A 112 -11.03 1.01 -16.64
C THR A 112 -10.87 1.33 -18.12
N ARG A 113 -9.63 1.62 -18.55
CA ARG A 113 -9.23 1.88 -19.94
C ARG A 113 -7.90 1.17 -20.22
N LYS A 114 -7.72 0.72 -21.47
CA LYS A 114 -6.47 0.07 -21.88
C LYS A 114 -5.28 0.97 -21.61
N HIS A 115 -4.23 0.43 -21.00
CA HIS A 115 -2.98 1.14 -20.70
C HIS A 115 -3.12 2.33 -19.74
N GLU A 116 -4.16 2.35 -18.89
CA GLU A 116 -4.29 3.33 -17.81
C GLU A 116 -3.17 3.18 -16.78
N PHE A 117 -2.68 1.95 -16.56
CA PHE A 117 -1.67 1.69 -15.55
C PHE A 117 -0.24 1.92 -16.05
N ARG A 118 0.61 2.41 -15.15
CA ARG A 118 2.02 2.65 -15.45
C ARG A 118 2.82 1.37 -15.27
N ARG A 119 3.68 1.07 -16.25
CA ARG A 119 4.60 -0.07 -16.17
C ARG A 119 5.81 0.25 -15.30
N CYS A 120 6.44 -0.77 -14.72
CA CYS A 120 7.77 -0.60 -14.15
C CYS A 120 8.75 -0.15 -15.24
N SER A 121 9.47 0.93 -15.01
CA SER A 121 10.40 1.49 -16.00
C SER A 121 11.64 0.62 -16.25
N VAL A 122 11.93 -0.33 -15.34
CA VAL A 122 13.09 -1.22 -15.45
C VAL A 122 12.73 -2.47 -16.26
N CYS A 123 11.76 -3.26 -15.77
CA CYS A 123 11.42 -4.52 -16.41
C CYS A 123 10.28 -4.44 -17.44
N GLY A 124 9.44 -3.39 -17.39
CA GLY A 124 8.25 -3.28 -18.24
C GLY A 124 7.12 -4.30 -17.97
N ALA A 125 7.38 -5.38 -17.21
CA ALA A 125 6.49 -6.54 -17.08
C ALA A 125 5.28 -6.30 -16.15
N VAL A 126 5.46 -5.54 -15.07
CA VAL A 126 4.42 -5.27 -14.06
C VAL A 126 3.76 -3.90 -14.28
N ASN A 127 2.49 -3.76 -13.89
CA ASN A 127 1.67 -2.56 -14.11
C ASN A 127 1.06 -2.08 -12.79
N TYR A 128 1.07 -0.77 -12.54
CA TYR A 128 0.57 -0.18 -11.29
C TYR A 128 -0.43 0.94 -11.54
N CYS A 129 -1.52 0.93 -10.77
CA CYS A 129 -2.53 1.99 -10.80
C CYS A 129 -2.04 3.31 -10.20
N SER A 130 -0.96 3.28 -9.40
CA SER A 130 -0.41 4.45 -8.73
C SER A 130 1.05 4.25 -8.33
N ARG A 131 1.75 5.37 -8.08
CA ARG A 131 3.11 5.35 -7.55
C ARG A 131 3.18 4.71 -6.14
N ALA A 132 2.12 4.84 -5.36
CA ALA A 132 2.02 4.23 -4.03
C ALA A 132 2.01 2.69 -4.12
N CYS A 133 1.19 2.12 -5.02
CA CYS A 133 1.17 0.67 -5.24
C CYS A 133 2.53 0.14 -5.71
N GLN A 134 3.20 0.87 -6.61
CA GLN A 134 4.55 0.51 -7.03
C GLN A 134 5.55 0.52 -5.87
N ALA A 135 5.53 1.55 -5.02
CA ALA A 135 6.46 1.67 -3.91
C ALA A 135 6.25 0.56 -2.85
N LEU A 136 5.00 0.22 -2.56
CA LEU A 136 4.66 -0.89 -1.66
C LEU A 136 5.13 -2.23 -2.24
N ASP A 137 4.79 -2.51 -3.49
CA ASP A 137 5.18 -3.75 -4.16
C ASP A 137 6.71 -3.88 -4.29
N TRP A 138 7.40 -2.77 -4.56
CA TRP A 138 8.86 -2.70 -4.57
C TRP A 138 9.48 -3.10 -3.24
N LYS A 139 8.93 -2.59 -2.13
CA LYS A 139 9.40 -2.90 -0.78
C LYS A 139 9.15 -4.36 -0.41
N LEU A 140 8.04 -4.94 -0.86
CA LEU A 140 7.59 -6.26 -0.45
C LEU A 140 8.20 -7.40 -1.27
N ARG A 141 8.31 -7.23 -2.60
CA ARG A 141 8.71 -8.32 -3.50
C ARG A 141 9.46 -7.85 -4.73
N HIS A 142 8.93 -6.87 -5.47
CA HIS A 142 9.34 -6.63 -6.85
C HIS A 142 10.83 -6.29 -6.98
N LYS A 143 11.45 -5.66 -5.97
CA LYS A 143 12.88 -5.34 -5.99
C LYS A 143 13.78 -6.57 -6.21
N ALA A 144 13.40 -7.74 -5.71
CA ALA A 144 14.18 -8.97 -5.83
C ALA A 144 14.01 -9.66 -7.20
N GLU A 145 12.87 -9.45 -7.86
CA GLU A 145 12.48 -10.12 -9.10
C GLU A 145 12.67 -9.22 -10.34
N CYS A 146 12.88 -7.92 -10.13
CA CYS A 146 12.98 -6.95 -11.21
C CYS A 146 14.30 -7.06 -11.95
N ALA A 147 14.24 -7.44 -13.22
CA ALA A 147 15.36 -7.40 -14.16
C ALA A 147 14.92 -6.70 -15.46
N PRO A 148 15.82 -5.98 -16.15
CA PRO A 148 15.55 -5.48 -17.49
C PRO A 148 15.12 -6.63 -18.41
N VAL A 149 14.05 -6.43 -19.17
CA VAL A 149 13.74 -7.33 -20.27
C VAL A 149 14.75 -7.02 -21.37
N GLU A 150 15.64 -7.97 -21.67
CA GLU A 150 16.43 -7.92 -22.89
C GLU A 150 15.46 -7.87 -24.07
N ARG A 151 15.52 -6.78 -24.83
CA ARG A 151 14.60 -6.50 -25.93
C ARG A 151 14.96 -7.39 -27.12
N TRP A 152 14.46 -8.63 -27.12
CA TRP A 152 14.32 -9.35 -28.37
C TRP A 152 13.22 -8.64 -29.16
N LEU A 153 13.62 -8.03 -30.28
CA LEU A 153 12.73 -7.40 -31.24
C LEU A 153 11.95 -8.51 -31.92
N ASP A 154 10.68 -8.68 -31.58
CA ASP A 154 9.75 -9.36 -32.48
C ASP A 154 8.91 -8.29 -33.16
N GLU A 155 9.25 -8.05 -34.43
CA GLU A 155 8.38 -7.47 -35.43
C GLU A 155 7.18 -8.40 -35.66
N GLU A 156 5.98 -7.88 -35.50
CA GLU A 156 4.74 -8.31 -36.16
C GLU A 156 3.71 -7.22 -35.83
N GLY A 157 3.26 -6.36 -36.75
CA GLY A 157 2.79 -6.68 -38.09
C GLY A 157 1.26 -6.67 -38.05
N ASP A 158 0.63 -5.50 -38.11
CA ASP A 158 -0.78 -5.40 -38.52
C ASP A 158 -0.98 -4.09 -39.29
N GLY A 159 -1.17 -4.23 -40.60
CA GLY A 159 -1.33 -3.15 -41.55
C GLY A 159 -2.75 -3.08 -42.13
N GLY A 160 -3.14 -1.87 -42.53
CA GLY A 160 -4.27 -1.58 -43.44
C GLY A 160 -5.68 -1.81 -42.85
N GLU A 161 -6.73 -1.13 -43.27
CA GLU A 161 -6.97 -0.52 -44.57
C GLU A 161 -7.71 0.82 -44.42
N GLY A 162 -7.31 1.78 -45.26
CA GLY A 162 -8.18 2.84 -45.71
C GLY A 162 -8.73 2.48 -47.09
N ASN A 163 -10.02 2.66 -47.27
CA ASN A 163 -10.63 3.21 -48.49
C ASN A 163 -11.93 3.91 -48.09
#